data_AF-A0A350LYF2-F1
#
_entry.id   AF-A0A350LYF2-F1
#
_cell.length_a   1.000
_cell.length_b   1.000
_cell.length_c   1.000
_cell.angle_alpha   90.00
_cell.angle_beta   90.00
_cell.angle_gamma   90.00
#
_symmetry.space_group_name_H-M   'P 1'
#
loop_
_entity.id
_entity.type
_entity.pdbx_description
1 polymer ?
#
loop_
_entity_poly.entity_id
_entity_poly.type
_entity_poly.pdbx_seq_one_letter_code
_entity_poly.pdbx_strand_id
1 'polypeptide(L)'
;MERICHICGRNLQDEPCIRGPKNLLCFPCRYNLDKERSYQFMDCQDYEDRKKEWEKRYKETWKKYCFLQNIAENIPNFIGCLIIIGLFFLLFKKTFFILIASFLALIGFIGQRIIFKKANKYFCPPPLIPPLSKTKPSFLMIVLEDCDKNAHFEGYPPDWDEIKSKCFLRDENKCRLCGSKKKLCVHHIKPISFGGSHSLRNLITLCYDCHKKQEYYQHQELIEENIKASKKYWVGEYKKKDGKIVSGHYRRVGRKGIFWRRVKRMRDR
;
A
#
# COMPACT_ATOMS: atom_id res chain seq x y z
N MET A 1 13.30 -7.92 14.00
CA MET A 1 11.85 -8.15 13.85
C MET A 1 11.64 -9.14 12.73
N GLU A 2 10.80 -10.15 12.93
CA GLU A 2 10.46 -11.09 11.86
C GLU A 2 9.72 -10.36 10.73
N ARG A 3 10.23 -10.46 9.50
CA ARG A 3 9.56 -9.90 8.32
C ARG A 3 8.52 -10.91 7.85
N ILE A 4 7.25 -10.71 8.22
CA ILE A 4 6.16 -11.63 7.85
C ILE A 4 5.09 -10.86 7.07
N CYS A 5 4.57 -11.48 6.01
CA CYS A 5 3.43 -10.94 5.27
C CYS A 5 2.17 -10.99 6.12
N HIS A 6 1.53 -9.84 6.32
CA HIS A 6 0.31 -9.74 7.12
C HIS A 6 -0.90 -10.49 6.54
N ILE A 7 -0.94 -10.70 5.22
CA ILE A 7 -2.07 -11.38 4.56
C ILE A 7 -1.87 -12.90 4.54
N CYS A 8 -0.70 -13.38 4.14
CA CYS A 8 -0.48 -14.82 3.91
C CYS A 8 0.47 -15.49 4.91
N GLY A 9 0.99 -14.76 5.90
CA GLY A 9 1.92 -15.31 6.90
C GLY A 9 3.30 -15.71 6.36
N ARG A 10 3.60 -15.41 5.08
CA ARG A 10 4.87 -15.78 4.46
C ARG A 10 6.05 -15.06 5.11
N ASN A 11 7.15 -15.79 5.31
CA ASN A 11 8.43 -15.23 5.72
C ASN A 11 9.05 -14.41 4.57
N LEU A 12 9.37 -13.16 4.84
CA LEU A 12 9.88 -12.17 3.88
C LEU A 12 11.34 -11.78 4.14
N GLN A 13 12.10 -12.58 4.90
CA GLN A 13 13.47 -12.23 5.28
C GLN A 13 14.36 -11.91 4.07
N ASP A 14 14.21 -12.68 3.00
CA ASP A 14 14.93 -12.52 1.72
C ASP A 14 14.00 -12.24 0.54
N GLU A 15 12.74 -11.87 0.81
CA GLU A 15 11.77 -11.46 -0.21
C GLU A 15 11.60 -9.93 -0.25
N PRO A 16 11.17 -9.39 -1.40
CA PRO A 16 10.64 -8.05 -1.44
C PRO A 16 9.37 -7.94 -0.61
N CYS A 17 9.35 -6.94 0.27
CA CYS A 17 8.18 -6.56 1.03
C CYS A 17 7.74 -5.16 0.64
N ILE A 18 6.44 -4.92 0.66
CA ILE A 18 5.85 -3.61 0.44
C ILE A 18 5.15 -3.22 1.74
N ARG A 19 5.46 -2.06 2.30
CA ARG A 19 4.76 -1.58 3.51
C ARG A 19 3.33 -1.18 3.14
N GLY A 20 2.37 -1.91 3.67
CA GLY A 20 0.96 -1.52 3.64
C GLY A 20 0.60 -0.53 4.76
N PRO A 21 -0.64 -0.06 4.81
CA PRO A 21 -1.10 0.90 5.84
C PRO A 21 -1.03 0.36 7.27
N LYS A 22 -1.13 -0.97 7.44
CA LYS A 22 -1.14 -1.63 8.75
C LYS A 22 0.15 -2.42 9.05
N ASN A 23 0.76 -3.04 8.04
CA ASN A 23 1.93 -3.92 8.21
C ASN A 23 2.59 -4.27 6.85
N LEU A 24 3.65 -5.08 6.85
CA LEU A 24 4.35 -5.59 5.65
C LEU A 24 3.49 -6.55 4.84
N LEU A 25 3.58 -6.45 3.51
CA LEU A 25 2.94 -7.33 2.55
C LEU A 25 3.99 -7.91 1.60
N CYS A 26 3.86 -9.18 1.23
CA CYS A 26 4.63 -9.73 0.11
C CYS A 26 4.13 -9.14 -1.21
N PHE A 27 4.99 -9.14 -2.22
CA PHE A 27 4.67 -8.60 -3.54
C PHE A 27 3.38 -9.20 -4.16
N PRO A 28 3.15 -10.53 -4.14
CA PRO A 28 1.90 -11.10 -4.67
C PRO A 28 0.64 -10.65 -3.93
N CYS A 29 0.66 -10.63 -2.60
CA CYS A 29 -0.48 -10.17 -1.79
C CYS A 29 -0.79 -8.70 -2.06
N ARG A 30 0.25 -7.87 -2.20
CA ARG A 30 0.07 -6.48 -2.58
C ARG A 30 -0.50 -6.34 -3.98
N TYR A 31 0.04 -7.06 -4.95
CA TYR A 31 -0.42 -7.04 -6.34
C TYR A 31 -1.89 -7.45 -6.46
N ASN A 32 -2.33 -8.50 -5.75
CA ASN A 32 -3.72 -8.92 -5.76
C ASN A 32 -4.64 -7.90 -5.10
N LEU A 33 -4.23 -7.31 -3.97
CA LEU A 33 -4.98 -6.23 -3.32
C LEU A 33 -5.15 -5.02 -4.25
N ASP A 34 -4.09 -4.63 -4.96
CA ASP A 34 -4.14 -3.54 -5.94
C ASP A 34 -4.97 -3.92 -7.16
N LYS A 35 -4.92 -5.17 -7.61
CA LYS A 35 -5.73 -5.69 -8.73
C LYS A 35 -7.23 -5.69 -8.40
N GLU A 36 -7.61 -6.17 -7.23
CA GLU A 36 -8.99 -6.13 -6.75
C GLU A 36 -9.51 -4.70 -6.62
N ARG A 37 -8.66 -3.77 -6.16
CA ARG A 37 -8.97 -2.34 -6.12
C ARG A 37 -8.97 -1.68 -7.50
N SER A 38 -8.16 -2.17 -8.45
CA SER A 38 -8.11 -1.65 -9.82
C SER A 38 -9.38 -1.95 -10.62
N TYR A 39 -10.15 -2.98 -10.23
CA TYR A 39 -11.50 -3.19 -10.78
C TYR A 39 -12.52 -2.14 -10.31
N GLN A 40 -12.11 -1.20 -9.43
CA GLN A 40 -12.88 -0.01 -9.04
C GLN A 40 -12.35 1.27 -9.69
N PHE A 41 -11.64 1.20 -10.83
CA PHE A 41 -11.31 2.40 -11.63
C PHE A 41 -12.56 2.95 -12.33
N MET A 42 -13.39 3.58 -11.51
CA MET A 42 -14.42 4.51 -11.93
C MET A 42 -13.73 5.85 -12.20
N ASP A 43 -14.03 6.52 -13.31
CA ASP A 43 -13.46 7.85 -13.55
C ASP A 43 -14.01 8.86 -12.53
N CYS A 44 -13.34 10.02 -12.39
CA CYS A 44 -13.72 11.00 -11.37
C CYS A 44 -15.14 11.55 -11.56
N GLN A 45 -15.64 11.62 -12.79
CA GLN A 45 -16.98 12.12 -13.09
C GLN A 45 -18.03 11.07 -12.71
N ASP A 46 -17.84 9.83 -13.14
CA ASP A 46 -18.71 8.70 -12.77
C ASP A 46 -18.73 8.48 -11.25
N TYR A 47 -17.59 8.68 -10.55
CA TYR A 47 -17.56 8.63 -9.09
C TYR A 47 -18.42 9.71 -8.44
N GLU A 48 -18.29 10.97 -8.86
CA GLU A 48 -19.06 12.06 -8.26
C GLU A 48 -20.56 11.91 -8.53
N ASP A 49 -20.94 11.43 -9.72
CA ASP A 49 -22.33 11.22 -10.08
C ASP A 49 -22.95 10.07 -9.28
N ARG A 50 -22.26 8.92 -9.20
CA ARG A 50 -22.72 7.80 -8.36
C ARG A 50 -22.65 8.08 -6.88
N LYS A 51 -21.69 8.90 -6.42
CA LYS A 51 -21.62 9.36 -5.02
C LYS A 51 -22.83 10.20 -4.66
N LYS A 52 -23.23 11.15 -5.53
CA LYS A 52 -24.46 11.93 -5.32
C LYS A 52 -25.69 11.03 -5.24
N GLU A 53 -25.79 10.05 -6.13
CA GLU A 53 -26.89 9.09 -6.12
C GLU A 53 -26.90 8.24 -4.85
N TRP A 54 -25.73 7.72 -4.45
CA TRP A 54 -25.57 6.96 -3.22
C TRP A 54 -25.91 7.82 -1.99
N GLU A 55 -25.46 9.07 -1.94
CA GLU A 55 -25.76 9.99 -0.85
C GLU A 55 -27.26 10.28 -0.74
N LYS A 56 -27.94 10.46 -1.88
CA LYS A 56 -29.40 10.65 -1.92
C LYS A 56 -30.14 9.41 -1.41
N ARG A 57 -29.66 8.21 -1.74
CA ARG A 57 -30.38 6.95 -1.50
C ARG A 57 -30.06 6.29 -0.16
N TYR A 58 -28.83 6.39 0.32
CA TYR A 58 -28.31 5.54 1.40
C TYR A 58 -27.66 6.29 2.57
N LYS A 59 -27.35 7.59 2.46
CA LYS A 59 -26.59 8.34 3.48
C LYS A 59 -27.18 8.26 4.88
N GLU A 60 -28.48 8.52 5.03
CA GLU A 60 -29.14 8.51 6.34
C GLU A 60 -29.29 7.09 6.90
N THR A 61 -29.55 6.11 6.03
CA THR A 61 -29.65 4.69 6.40
C THR A 61 -28.29 4.15 6.84
N TRP A 62 -27.22 4.51 6.14
CA TRP A 62 -25.84 4.16 6.47
C TRP A 62 -25.40 4.78 7.80
N LYS A 63 -25.72 6.06 8.06
CA LYS A 63 -25.47 6.69 9.37
C LYS A 63 -26.15 5.93 10.52
N LYS A 64 -27.42 5.54 10.33
CA LYS A 64 -28.17 4.76 11.33
C LYS A 64 -27.56 3.38 11.55
N TYR A 65 -27.14 2.71 10.47
CA TYR A 65 -26.41 1.45 10.53
C TYR A 65 -25.13 1.59 11.34
N CYS A 66 -24.22 2.50 10.95
CA CYS A 66 -22.95 2.75 11.64
C CYS A 66 -23.14 3.11 13.12
N PHE A 67 -24.13 3.93 13.46
CA PHE A 67 -24.41 4.31 14.84
C PHE A 67 -24.80 3.09 15.69
N LEU A 68 -25.75 2.28 15.22
CA LEU A 68 -26.19 1.08 15.94
C LEU A 68 -25.09 0.01 15.99
N GLN A 69 -24.32 -0.14 14.91
CA GLN A 69 -23.16 -1.03 14.84
C GLN A 69 -22.12 -0.65 15.91
N ASN A 70 -21.75 0.62 15.98
CA ASN A 70 -20.79 1.13 16.96
C ASN A 70 -21.26 0.91 18.40
N ILE A 71 -22.55 1.11 18.68
CA ILE A 71 -23.11 0.77 19.99
C ILE A 71 -22.94 -0.73 20.26
N ALA A 72 -23.37 -1.58 19.33
CA ALA A 72 -23.32 -3.03 19.50
C ALA A 72 -21.89 -3.58 19.67
N GLU A 73 -20.92 -2.99 18.99
CA GLU A 73 -19.50 -3.37 19.05
C GLU A 73 -18.83 -2.94 20.37
N ASN A 74 -19.32 -1.89 21.03
CA ASN A 74 -18.77 -1.45 22.32
C ASN A 74 -19.38 -2.17 23.53
N ILE A 75 -20.57 -2.76 23.41
CA ILE A 75 -21.24 -3.47 24.51
C ILE A 75 -20.38 -4.60 25.14
N PRO A 76 -19.64 -5.44 24.38
CA PRO A 76 -18.75 -6.45 24.95
C PRO A 76 -17.69 -5.90 25.91
N ASN A 77 -17.17 -4.70 25.65
CA ASN A 77 -16.20 -4.06 26.54
C ASN A 77 -16.84 -3.75 27.90
N PHE A 78 -18.08 -3.23 27.90
CA PHE A 78 -18.84 -3.00 29.13
C PHE A 78 -19.17 -4.31 29.87
N ILE A 79 -19.57 -5.35 29.13
CA ILE A 79 -19.79 -6.70 29.71
C ILE A 79 -18.51 -7.23 30.35
N GLY A 80 -17.36 -7.08 29.68
CA GLY A 80 -16.05 -7.46 30.20
C GLY A 80 -15.72 -6.77 31.53
N CYS A 81 -15.97 -5.45 31.63
CA CYS A 81 -15.80 -4.71 32.89
C CYS A 81 -16.72 -5.24 34.00
N LEU A 82 -17.98 -5.55 33.71
CA LEU A 82 -18.92 -6.12 34.69
C LEU A 82 -18.47 -7.50 35.19
N ILE A 83 -17.94 -8.34 34.30
CA ILE A 83 -17.39 -9.65 34.67
C ILE A 83 -16.19 -9.47 35.60
N ILE A 84 -15.25 -8.56 35.28
CA ILE A 84 -14.08 -8.27 36.12
C ILE A 84 -14.51 -7.78 37.51
N ILE A 85 -15.50 -6.89 37.58
CA ILE A 85 -16.06 -6.41 38.85
C ILE A 85 -16.67 -7.58 39.64
N GLY A 86 -17.44 -8.45 38.98
CA GLY A 86 -17.98 -9.67 39.60
C GLY A 86 -16.88 -10.60 40.14
N LEU A 87 -15.80 -10.79 39.38
CA LEU A 87 -14.65 -11.60 39.79
C LEU A 87 -13.92 -10.98 41.00
N PHE A 88 -13.84 -9.66 41.10
CA PHE A 88 -13.28 -8.98 42.26
C PHE A 88 -14.09 -9.27 43.54
N PHE A 89 -15.43 -9.27 43.46
CA PHE A 89 -16.29 -9.56 44.60
C PHE A 89 -16.30 -11.04 45.04
N LEU A 90 -15.84 -11.97 44.20
CA LEU A 90 -15.57 -13.37 44.60
C LEU A 90 -14.54 -13.44 45.72
N LEU A 91 -13.52 -12.58 45.69
CA LEU A 91 -12.44 -12.56 46.69
C LEU A 91 -12.96 -12.27 48.10
N PHE A 92 -14.06 -11.52 48.21
CA PHE A 92 -14.69 -11.12 49.47
C PHE A 92 -15.92 -11.95 49.83
N LYS A 93 -16.20 -13.04 49.07
CA LYS A 93 -17.40 -13.89 49.21
C LYS A 93 -18.71 -13.09 49.20
N LYS A 94 -18.75 -11.97 48.46
CA LYS A 94 -19.92 -11.09 48.37
C LYS A 94 -20.86 -11.56 47.25
N THR A 95 -21.53 -12.69 47.47
CA THR A 95 -22.38 -13.39 46.48
C THR A 95 -23.46 -12.53 45.85
N PHE A 96 -24.05 -11.61 46.61
CA PHE A 96 -25.06 -10.67 46.12
C PHE A 96 -24.56 -9.82 44.93
N PHE A 97 -23.34 -9.28 45.02
CA PHE A 97 -22.78 -8.42 43.96
C PHE A 97 -22.42 -9.20 42.70
N ILE A 98 -22.09 -10.50 42.85
CA ILE A 98 -21.81 -11.40 41.73
C ILE A 98 -23.07 -11.66 40.91
N LEU A 99 -24.20 -11.90 41.58
CA LEU A 99 -25.49 -12.09 40.93
C LEU A 99 -25.92 -10.85 40.15
N ILE A 100 -25.71 -9.65 40.74
CA ILE A 100 -26.00 -8.38 40.07
C ILE A 100 -25.13 -8.20 38.82
N ALA A 101 -23.80 -8.39 38.93
CA ALA A 101 -22.89 -8.26 37.80
C ALA A 101 -23.23 -9.25 36.67
N SER A 102 -23.57 -10.48 37.02
CA SER A 102 -23.96 -11.54 36.06
C SER A 102 -25.29 -11.21 35.36
N PHE A 103 -26.27 -10.68 36.10
CA PHE A 103 -27.55 -10.27 35.55
C PHE A 103 -27.40 -9.08 34.58
N LEU A 104 -26.61 -8.07 34.95
CA LEU A 104 -26.32 -6.93 34.06
C LEU A 104 -25.54 -7.35 32.81
N ALA A 105 -24.60 -8.29 32.93
CA ALA A 105 -23.90 -8.87 31.79
C ALA A 105 -24.86 -9.59 30.83
N LEU A 106 -25.83 -10.36 31.36
CA LEU A 106 -26.85 -11.04 30.56
C LEU A 106 -27.77 -10.04 29.83
N ILE A 107 -28.23 -8.99 30.52
CA ILE A 107 -29.00 -7.91 29.90
C ILE A 107 -28.19 -7.25 28.78
N GLY A 108 -26.91 -6.96 29.02
CA GLY A 108 -26.00 -6.41 28.02
C GLY A 108 -25.89 -7.31 26.79
N PHE A 109 -25.73 -8.62 26.98
CA PHE A 109 -25.61 -9.59 25.88
C PHE A 109 -26.90 -9.69 25.04
N ILE A 110 -28.06 -9.73 25.69
CA ILE A 110 -29.36 -9.73 25.00
C ILE A 110 -29.56 -8.40 24.26
N GLY A 111 -29.28 -7.28 24.91
CA GLY A 111 -29.33 -5.94 24.32
C GLY A 111 -28.43 -5.82 23.08
N GLN A 112 -27.22 -6.36 23.14
CA GLN A 112 -26.29 -6.40 22.01
C GLN A 112 -26.90 -7.10 20.79
N ARG A 113 -27.49 -8.29 20.99
CA ARG A 113 -28.13 -9.07 19.91
C ARG A 113 -29.31 -8.33 19.30
N ILE A 114 -30.12 -7.66 20.10
CA ILE A 114 -31.26 -6.86 19.64
C ILE A 114 -30.77 -5.66 18.81
N ILE A 115 -29.74 -4.95 19.29
CA ILE A 115 -29.17 -3.81 18.58
C ILE A 115 -28.53 -4.26 17.26
N PHE A 116 -27.83 -5.39 17.22
CA PHE A 116 -27.32 -5.96 15.96
C PHE A 116 -28.43 -6.30 14.97
N LYS A 117 -29.50 -6.96 15.41
CA LYS A 117 -30.66 -7.24 14.55
C LYS A 117 -31.29 -5.94 14.02
N LYS A 118 -31.38 -4.92 14.87
CA LYS A 118 -31.90 -3.60 14.48
C LYS A 118 -30.96 -2.89 13.51
N ALA A 119 -29.64 -2.95 13.73
CA ALA A 119 -28.63 -2.42 12.82
C ALA A 119 -28.76 -3.05 11.43
N ASN A 120 -28.85 -4.38 11.36
CA ASN A 120 -28.98 -5.12 10.11
C ASN A 120 -30.21 -4.74 9.28
N LYS A 121 -31.28 -4.23 9.90
CA LYS A 121 -32.44 -3.69 9.15
C LYS A 121 -32.10 -2.43 8.34
N TYR A 122 -31.08 -1.69 8.76
CA TYR A 122 -30.55 -0.51 8.06
C TYR A 122 -29.32 -0.84 7.21
N PHE A 123 -28.99 -2.13 7.02
CA PHE A 123 -27.88 -2.50 6.17
C PHE A 123 -28.12 -2.01 4.74
N CYS A 124 -27.18 -1.24 4.20
CA CYS A 124 -27.17 -0.77 2.84
C CYS A 124 -25.74 -0.85 2.27
N PRO A 125 -25.57 -0.74 0.94
CA PRO A 125 -24.24 -0.75 0.35
C PRO A 125 -23.35 0.33 0.99
N PRO A 126 -22.07 0.03 1.32
CA PRO A 126 -21.16 1.01 1.87
C PRO A 126 -20.92 2.18 0.90
N PRO A 127 -20.48 3.35 1.42
CA PRO A 127 -20.15 4.49 0.58
C PRO A 127 -19.08 4.11 -0.45
N LEU A 128 -19.21 4.69 -1.63
CA LEU A 128 -18.24 4.52 -2.70
C LEU A 128 -16.86 4.98 -2.23
N ILE A 129 -15.85 4.21 -2.57
CA ILE A 129 -14.46 4.57 -2.30
C ILE A 129 -14.04 5.57 -3.39
N PRO A 130 -13.48 6.75 -3.02
CA PRO A 130 -13.02 7.70 -4.01
C PRO A 130 -11.98 7.07 -4.93
N PRO A 131 -12.02 7.34 -6.25
CA PRO A 131 -10.99 6.87 -7.14
C PRO A 131 -9.65 7.38 -6.62
N LEU A 132 -8.65 6.51 -6.64
CA LEU A 132 -7.28 6.92 -6.39
C LEU A 132 -6.99 8.05 -7.38
N SER A 133 -6.84 9.27 -6.85
CA SER A 133 -6.74 10.46 -7.67
C SER A 133 -5.65 10.27 -8.74
N LYS A 134 -5.89 10.74 -9.97
CA LYS A 134 -4.85 10.85 -11.01
C LYS A 134 -3.62 11.61 -10.52
N THR A 135 -3.74 12.37 -9.44
CA THR A 135 -2.59 12.84 -8.67
C THR A 135 -2.01 11.68 -7.88
N LYS A 136 -0.99 11.04 -8.46
CA LYS A 136 0.04 10.22 -7.81
C LYS A 136 -0.52 9.25 -6.75
N PRO A 137 -0.50 7.93 -6.95
CA PRO A 137 -0.18 7.09 -5.82
C PRO A 137 1.16 7.59 -5.27
N SER A 138 1.10 8.44 -4.25
CA SER A 138 2.13 8.66 -3.24
C SER A 138 2.57 7.36 -2.56
N PHE A 139 2.02 6.23 -3.03
CA PHE A 139 2.00 4.92 -2.43
C PHE A 139 3.22 4.06 -2.78
N LEU A 140 4.00 4.36 -3.83
CA LEU A 140 5.14 3.51 -4.21
C LEU A 140 6.53 4.09 -3.90
N MET A 141 6.61 5.15 -3.11
CA MET A 141 7.89 5.64 -2.60
C MET A 141 8.21 5.14 -1.18
N ILE A 142 7.24 4.53 -0.50
CA ILE A 142 7.33 4.29 0.94
C ILE A 142 7.55 2.79 1.18
N VAL A 143 8.83 2.47 1.40
CA VAL A 143 9.37 1.30 2.10
C VAL A 143 9.53 0.02 1.28
N LEU A 144 10.58 -0.01 0.46
CA LEU A 144 11.59 -1.03 0.70
C LEU A 144 12.47 -0.45 1.81
N GLU A 145 12.70 -1.20 2.90
CA GLU A 145 13.62 -0.75 3.95
C GLU A 145 15.00 -0.54 3.31
N ASP A 146 15.41 0.72 3.20
CA ASP A 146 16.72 1.15 2.74
C ASP A 146 17.77 0.64 3.74
N CYS A 147 18.25 -0.58 3.55
CA CYS A 147 19.38 -1.14 4.28
C CYS A 147 20.41 -1.77 3.34
N ASP A 148 20.62 -1.17 2.16
CA ASP A 148 21.74 -1.55 1.32
C ASP A 148 22.53 -0.34 0.81
N LYS A 149 23.74 -0.17 1.33
CA LYS A 149 24.66 0.93 1.04
C LYS A 149 25.33 0.79 -0.34
N ASN A 150 25.01 -0.26 -1.09
CA ASN A 150 25.62 -0.59 -2.38
C ASN A 150 24.86 -0.03 -3.60
N ALA A 151 24.02 0.99 -3.43
CA ALA A 151 23.11 1.51 -4.45
C ALA A 151 23.76 2.32 -5.61
N HIS A 152 25.07 2.20 -5.84
CA HIS A 152 25.75 2.91 -6.91
C HIS A 152 26.80 2.02 -7.60
N PHE A 153 26.34 1.13 -8.49
CA PHE A 153 27.18 0.55 -9.53
C PHE A 153 26.65 0.98 -10.90
N GLU A 154 27.53 1.45 -11.79
CA GLU A 154 27.23 1.59 -13.21
C GLU A 154 27.21 0.19 -13.84
N GLY A 155 26.13 -0.57 -13.64
CA GLY A 155 25.95 -1.91 -14.22
C GLY A 155 25.45 -2.97 -13.24
N TYR A 156 25.42 -4.22 -13.71
CA TYR A 156 25.14 -5.39 -12.86
C TYR A 156 26.41 -5.75 -12.05
N PRO A 157 26.25 -6.22 -10.80
CA PRO A 157 27.40 -6.65 -10.02
C PRO A 157 28.00 -7.95 -10.61
N PRO A 158 29.30 -8.25 -10.38
CA PRO A 158 29.96 -9.42 -10.94
C PRO A 158 29.29 -10.76 -10.58
N ASP A 159 28.59 -10.82 -9.45
CA ASP A 159 27.87 -11.99 -8.92
C ASP A 159 26.39 -12.04 -9.35
N TRP A 160 25.99 -11.27 -10.37
CA TRP A 160 24.59 -11.17 -10.80
C TRP A 160 23.95 -12.51 -11.15
N ASP A 161 24.67 -13.42 -11.82
CA ASP A 161 24.13 -14.73 -12.18
C ASP A 161 23.86 -15.61 -10.96
N GLU A 162 24.68 -15.48 -9.91
CA GLU A 162 24.46 -16.16 -8.64
C GLU A 162 23.22 -15.59 -7.92
N ILE A 163 23.11 -14.27 -7.86
CA ILE A 163 21.93 -13.58 -7.29
C ILE A 163 20.65 -13.99 -8.04
N LYS A 164 20.71 -14.03 -9.36
CA LYS A 164 19.58 -14.42 -10.22
C LYS A 164 19.18 -15.87 -9.95
N SER A 165 20.15 -16.76 -9.84
CA SER A 165 19.92 -18.17 -9.52
C SER A 165 19.30 -18.34 -8.13
N LYS A 166 19.79 -17.61 -7.13
CA LYS A 166 19.19 -17.57 -5.78
C LYS A 166 17.75 -17.07 -5.80
N CYS A 167 17.45 -16.04 -6.60
CA CYS A 167 16.09 -15.52 -6.77
C CYS A 167 15.15 -16.58 -7.36
N PHE A 168 15.59 -17.28 -8.42
CA PHE A 168 14.82 -18.36 -9.03
C PHE A 168 14.60 -19.53 -8.08
N LEU A 169 15.63 -19.96 -7.35
CA LEU A 169 15.54 -21.04 -6.36
C LEU A 169 14.57 -20.70 -5.23
N ARG A 170 14.68 -19.49 -4.65
CA ARG A 170 13.76 -18.97 -3.62
C ARG A 170 12.31 -19.00 -4.10
N ASP A 171 12.09 -18.66 -5.36
CA ASP A 171 10.78 -18.56 -5.97
C ASP A 171 10.30 -19.88 -6.61
N GLU A 172 10.96 -21.00 -6.29
CA GLU A 172 10.66 -22.36 -6.78
C GLU A 172 10.64 -22.50 -8.31
N ASN A 173 11.44 -21.69 -9.01
CA ASN A 173 11.45 -21.62 -10.48
C ASN A 173 10.04 -21.41 -11.07
N LYS A 174 9.25 -20.54 -10.42
CA LYS A 174 7.89 -20.19 -10.86
C LYS A 174 7.68 -18.69 -10.77
N CYS A 175 6.89 -18.17 -11.70
CA CYS A 175 6.36 -16.81 -11.61
C CYS A 175 5.58 -16.63 -10.31
N ARG A 176 5.98 -15.65 -9.49
CA ARG A 176 5.35 -15.41 -8.19
C ARG A 176 3.97 -14.78 -8.24
N LEU A 177 3.52 -14.35 -9.43
CA LEU A 177 2.16 -13.84 -9.64
C LEU A 177 1.20 -14.89 -10.20
N CYS A 178 1.62 -15.66 -11.21
CA CYS A 178 0.72 -16.58 -11.92
C CYS A 178 1.11 -18.06 -11.84
N GLY A 179 2.26 -18.40 -11.25
CA GLY A 179 2.74 -19.78 -11.13
C GLY A 179 3.38 -20.37 -12.40
N SER A 180 3.39 -19.65 -13.53
CA SER A 180 4.03 -20.13 -14.77
C SER A 180 5.51 -20.47 -14.56
N LYS A 181 5.99 -21.55 -15.16
CA LYS A 181 7.41 -21.96 -15.20
C LYS A 181 8.11 -21.54 -16.50
N LYS A 182 7.42 -20.88 -17.42
CA LYS A 182 7.92 -20.56 -18.76
C LYS A 182 8.45 -19.12 -18.81
N LYS A 183 9.56 -18.91 -19.54
CA LYS A 183 10.16 -17.59 -19.82
C LYS A 183 10.31 -16.73 -18.57
N LEU A 184 11.01 -17.27 -17.57
CA LEU A 184 11.22 -16.61 -16.28
C LEU A 184 12.29 -15.53 -16.37
N CYS A 185 12.00 -14.39 -15.76
CA CYS A 185 12.87 -13.25 -15.61
C CYS A 185 12.89 -12.81 -14.15
N VAL A 186 14.01 -12.23 -13.74
CA VAL A 186 14.10 -11.54 -12.46
C VAL A 186 13.70 -10.09 -12.67
N HIS A 187 12.76 -9.62 -11.85
CA HIS A 187 12.24 -8.26 -11.87
C HIS A 187 12.70 -7.50 -10.63
N HIS A 188 13.18 -6.27 -10.82
CA HIS A 188 13.43 -5.32 -9.73
C HIS A 188 12.13 -4.64 -9.29
N ILE A 189 11.76 -4.76 -8.02
CA ILE A 189 10.54 -4.11 -7.48
C ILE A 189 10.69 -2.58 -7.48
N LYS A 190 11.80 -2.07 -6.95
CA LYS A 190 12.23 -0.69 -7.13
C LYS A 190 13.23 -0.69 -8.29
N PRO A 191 12.95 0.01 -9.39
CA PRO A 191 13.84 0.02 -10.54
C PRO A 191 15.22 0.58 -10.19
N ILE A 192 16.27 0.07 -10.85
CA ILE A 192 17.65 0.58 -10.68
C ILE A 192 17.75 2.08 -10.98
N SER A 193 17.05 2.55 -12.02
CA SER A 193 17.00 3.98 -12.37
C SER A 193 16.41 4.87 -11.27
N PHE A 194 15.75 4.29 -10.27
CA PHE A 194 15.16 4.96 -9.12
C PHE A 194 15.86 4.60 -7.80
N GLY A 195 17.09 4.08 -7.86
CA GLY A 195 17.88 3.71 -6.69
C GLY A 195 17.44 2.41 -6.05
N GLY A 196 16.91 1.47 -6.84
CA GLY A 196 16.78 0.08 -6.43
C GLY A 196 18.14 -0.61 -6.34
N SER A 197 18.27 -1.58 -5.45
CA SER A 197 19.46 -2.42 -5.34
C SER A 197 19.32 -3.73 -6.14
N HIS A 198 20.41 -4.44 -6.34
CA HIS A 198 20.39 -5.81 -6.89
C HIS A 198 20.19 -6.89 -5.80
N SER A 199 19.86 -6.51 -4.57
CA SER A 199 19.70 -7.49 -3.49
C SER A 199 18.43 -8.32 -3.67
N LEU A 200 18.41 -9.56 -3.15
CA LEU A 200 17.24 -10.45 -3.23
C LEU A 200 15.96 -9.81 -2.67
N ARG A 201 16.10 -8.88 -1.71
CA ARG A 201 14.99 -8.10 -1.13
C ARG A 201 14.38 -7.08 -2.10
N ASN A 202 15.00 -6.82 -3.24
CA ASN A 202 14.45 -6.00 -4.32
C ASN A 202 14.11 -6.84 -5.57
N LEU A 203 14.29 -8.16 -5.54
CA LEU A 203 14.14 -9.02 -6.72
C LEU A 203 12.99 -10.01 -6.56
N ILE A 204 12.26 -10.25 -7.65
CA ILE A 204 11.23 -11.30 -7.73
C ILE A 204 11.25 -12.01 -9.08
N THR A 205 10.92 -13.29 -9.08
CA THR A 205 10.78 -14.11 -10.29
C THR A 205 9.39 -13.93 -10.91
N LEU A 206 9.34 -13.48 -12.16
CA LEU A 206 8.11 -13.33 -12.96
C LEU A 206 8.28 -14.02 -14.31
N CYS A 207 7.18 -14.50 -14.92
CA CYS A 207 7.20 -14.84 -16.34
C CYS A 207 7.20 -13.56 -17.19
N TYR A 208 7.61 -13.67 -18.45
CA TYR A 208 7.65 -12.57 -19.41
C TYR A 208 6.36 -11.71 -19.42
N ASP A 209 5.18 -12.34 -19.46
CA ASP A 209 3.91 -11.61 -19.52
C ASP A 209 3.62 -10.82 -18.24
N CYS A 210 3.91 -11.42 -17.08
CA CYS A 210 3.76 -10.74 -15.78
C CYS A 210 4.81 -9.63 -15.63
N HIS A 211 6.05 -9.87 -16.08
CA HIS A 211 7.14 -8.91 -16.04
C HIS A 211 6.78 -7.65 -16.82
N LYS A 212 6.37 -7.81 -18.09
CA LYS A 212 5.97 -6.70 -18.97
C LYS A 212 4.83 -5.88 -18.38
N LYS A 213 3.85 -6.54 -17.73
CA LYS A 213 2.77 -5.85 -17.02
C LYS A 213 3.31 -5.00 -15.87
N GLN A 214 4.17 -5.55 -15.01
CA GLN A 214 4.71 -4.80 -13.87
C GLN A 214 5.58 -3.61 -14.30
N GLU A 215 6.41 -3.80 -15.33
CA GLU A 215 7.17 -2.71 -15.92
C GLU A 215 6.26 -1.57 -16.35
N TYR A 216 5.14 -1.88 -17.00
CA TYR A 216 4.17 -0.85 -17.39
C TYR A 216 3.47 -0.21 -16.18
N TYR A 217 2.89 -1.00 -15.28
CA TYR A 217 2.08 -0.49 -14.15
C TYR A 217 2.89 0.32 -13.13
N GLN A 218 4.12 -0.08 -12.80
CA GLN A 218 4.93 0.60 -11.79
C GLN A 218 5.82 1.69 -12.40
N HIS A 219 6.18 1.56 -13.68
CA HIS A 219 7.01 2.58 -14.30
C HIS A 219 6.23 3.67 -15.01
N GLN A 220 4.91 3.60 -15.22
CA GLN A 220 4.22 4.64 -16.01
C GLN A 220 4.45 6.07 -15.47
N GLU A 221 4.27 6.28 -14.16
CA GLU A 221 4.55 7.59 -13.54
C GLU A 221 6.05 7.91 -13.50
N LEU A 222 6.88 6.90 -13.29
CA LEU A 222 8.34 7.03 -13.23
C LEU A 222 8.95 7.32 -14.62
N ILE A 223 8.36 6.78 -15.69
CA ILE A 223 8.66 7.02 -17.10
C ILE A 223 8.27 8.45 -17.43
N GLU A 224 7.08 8.90 -17.02
CA GLU A 224 6.68 10.29 -17.19
C GLU A 224 7.62 11.25 -16.43
N GLU A 225 7.99 10.94 -15.19
CA GLU A 225 8.95 11.73 -14.41
C GLU A 225 10.35 11.72 -15.06
N ASN A 226 10.80 10.58 -15.59
CA ASN A 226 12.06 10.46 -16.33
C ASN A 226 12.02 11.25 -17.66
N ILE A 227 10.92 11.21 -18.40
CA ILE A 227 10.71 12.00 -19.62
C ILE A 227 10.72 13.50 -19.27
N LYS A 228 10.05 13.89 -18.18
CA LYS A 228 10.08 15.29 -17.69
C LYS A 228 11.49 15.70 -17.23
N ALA A 229 12.26 14.80 -16.64
CA ALA A 229 13.65 15.02 -16.22
C ALA A 229 14.64 15.05 -17.39
N SER A 230 14.39 14.28 -18.45
CA SER A 230 15.24 14.21 -19.65
C SER A 230 14.94 15.30 -20.67
N LYS A 231 13.74 15.90 -20.63
CA LYS A 231 13.37 17.06 -21.47
C LYS A 231 14.32 18.24 -21.23
N LYS A 232 14.80 18.80 -22.35
CA LYS A 232 15.60 20.03 -22.38
C LYS A 232 14.67 21.23 -22.41
N TYR A 233 14.90 22.19 -21.54
CA TYR A 233 14.17 23.46 -21.47
C TYR A 233 15.14 24.62 -21.63
N TRP A 234 14.73 25.66 -22.36
CA TRP A 234 15.45 26.93 -22.34
C TRP A 234 15.11 27.67 -21.04
N VAL A 235 16.14 28.14 -20.34
CA VAL A 235 15.99 28.91 -19.11
C VAL A 235 16.64 30.28 -19.35
N GLY A 236 15.81 31.33 -19.39
CA GLY A 236 16.22 32.69 -19.70
C GLY A 236 17.11 33.28 -18.62
N GLU A 237 16.69 33.19 -17.35
CA GLU A 237 17.46 33.68 -16.21
C GLU A 237 17.21 32.77 -15.00
N TYR A 238 18.28 32.18 -14.45
CA TYR A 238 18.19 31.31 -13.28
C TYR A 238 19.31 31.63 -12.29
N LYS A 239 18.91 31.96 -11.05
CA LYS A 239 19.82 32.15 -9.92
C LYS A 239 20.09 30.81 -9.25
N LYS A 240 21.34 30.33 -9.35
CA LYS A 240 21.81 29.13 -8.66
C LYS A 240 21.88 29.35 -7.14
N LYS A 241 21.99 28.26 -6.38
CA LYS A 241 22.17 28.29 -4.92
C LYS A 241 23.42 29.04 -4.46
N ASP A 242 24.46 29.10 -5.30
CA ASP A 242 25.69 29.87 -5.06
C ASP A 242 25.56 31.35 -5.45
N GLY A 243 24.34 31.82 -5.77
CA GLY A 243 24.04 33.20 -6.13
C GLY A 243 24.30 33.55 -7.59
N LYS A 244 24.94 32.68 -8.39
CA LYS A 244 25.27 32.95 -9.80
C LYS A 244 24.03 32.90 -10.69
N ILE A 245 23.86 33.91 -11.52
CA ILE A 245 22.82 33.96 -12.55
C ILE A 245 23.34 33.29 -13.82
N VAL A 246 22.55 32.39 -14.40
CA VAL A 246 22.92 31.65 -15.61
C VAL A 246 21.74 31.53 -16.59
N SER A 247 22.05 31.43 -17.88
CA SER A 247 21.10 31.18 -18.97
C SER A 247 21.53 30.00 -19.87
N GLY A 248 20.57 29.40 -20.58
CA GLY A 248 20.82 28.35 -21.58
C GLY A 248 19.87 27.15 -21.52
N HIS A 249 20.22 26.05 -22.20
CA HIS A 249 19.47 24.81 -22.14
C HIS A 249 19.83 23.97 -20.90
N TYR A 250 18.81 23.65 -20.11
CA TYR A 250 18.93 22.84 -18.90
C TYR A 250 17.98 21.65 -18.94
N ARG A 251 18.29 20.63 -18.14
CA ARG A 251 17.39 19.52 -17.83
C ARG A 251 17.11 19.47 -16.33
N ARG A 252 15.92 19.03 -15.93
CA ARG A 252 15.57 18.86 -14.51
C ARG A 252 16.27 17.62 -13.95
N VAL A 253 16.87 17.73 -12.77
CA VAL A 253 17.47 16.60 -12.05
C VAL A 253 16.90 16.53 -10.63
N GLY A 254 16.55 15.31 -10.20
CA GLY A 254 15.96 15.00 -8.88
C GLY A 254 14.43 14.90 -8.87
N ARG A 255 13.89 14.11 -7.92
CA ARG A 255 12.48 13.69 -7.76
C ARG A 255 11.42 14.82 -7.66
N LYS A 256 11.83 16.09 -7.63
CA LYS A 256 10.94 17.26 -7.58
C LYS A 256 11.41 18.46 -8.43
N GLY A 257 12.38 18.27 -9.33
CA GLY A 257 12.88 19.37 -10.19
C GLY A 257 13.62 20.47 -9.43
N ILE A 258 14.16 20.16 -8.24
CA ILE A 258 14.84 21.12 -7.35
C ILE A 258 16.20 21.55 -7.94
N PHE A 259 16.78 20.74 -8.82
CA PHE A 259 18.08 21.00 -9.40
C PHE A 259 17.98 21.06 -10.93
N TRP A 260 18.69 22.02 -11.54
CA TRP A 260 18.83 22.13 -12.99
C TRP A 260 20.28 21.85 -13.37
N ARG A 261 20.50 20.91 -14.30
CA ARG A 261 21.84 20.62 -14.84
C ARG A 261 21.98 21.23 -16.22
N ARG A 262 23.00 22.06 -16.42
CA ARG A 262 23.32 22.64 -17.74
C ARG A 262 23.67 21.50 -18.69
N VAL A 263 23.07 21.48 -19.86
CA VAL A 263 23.40 20.51 -20.90
C VAL A 263 24.24 21.25 -21.94
N LYS A 264 25.45 20.74 -22.24
CA LYS A 264 26.22 21.28 -23.37
C LYS A 264 25.39 21.06 -24.63
N ARG A 265 25.20 22.11 -25.44
CA ARG A 265 24.62 21.98 -26.79
C ARG A 265 25.53 20.98 -27.51
N MET A 266 25.01 19.84 -27.94
CA MET A 266 25.75 19.07 -28.94
C MET A 266 25.86 20.01 -30.13
N ARG A 267 27.10 20.30 -30.57
CA ARG A 267 27.28 20.89 -31.89
C ARG A 267 26.77 19.82 -32.85
N ASP A 268 25.74 20.15 -33.62
CA ASP A 268 25.26 19.29 -34.69
C ASP A 268 26.47 18.94 -35.55
N ARG A 269 26.81 17.64 -35.59
CA ARG A 269 27.77 17.06 -36.52
C ARG A 269 26.99 16.50 -37.68
#